data_AF-O30122-F1
#
_entry.id   AF-O30122-F1
#
_cell.length_a   1.000
_cell.length_b   1.000
_cell.length_c   1.000
_cell.angle_alpha   90.00
_cell.angle_beta   90.00
_cell.angle_gamma   90.00
#
_symmetry.space_group_name_H-M   'P 1'
#
loop_
_entity.id
_entity.type
_entity.pdbx_description
1 polymer ?
#
loop_
_entity_poly.entity_id
_entity_poly.type
_entity_poly.pdbx_seq_one_letter_code
_entity_poly.pdbx_strand_id
1 'polypeptide(L)'
;MSSWEKYSDSIEKSRIYHERYHKAVANPVRKEILKMIAEGKNEDEIMEKLKLSKKELDYHLKILEWGFCIERKDGGWKITKEGEIIDYL
;
A
#
# COMPACT_ATOMS: atom_id res chain seq x y z
N MET A 1 0.65 -12.43 -12.24
CA MET A 1 -0.48 -11.70 -12.86
C MET A 1 -0.63 -10.39 -12.13
N SER A 2 -0.66 -9.26 -12.83
CA SER A 2 -0.89 -7.96 -12.19
C SER A 2 -2.36 -7.86 -11.79
N SER A 3 -2.65 -7.24 -10.66
CA SER A 3 -4.03 -7.08 -10.17
C SER A 3 -4.93 -6.39 -11.20
N TRP A 4 -4.32 -5.58 -12.08
CA TRP A 4 -4.97 -4.87 -13.19
C TRP A 4 -5.75 -5.76 -14.17
N GLU A 5 -5.26 -6.97 -14.46
CA GLU A 5 -5.91 -7.89 -15.42
C GLU A 5 -7.32 -8.33 -14.95
N LYS A 6 -7.61 -8.25 -13.65
CA LYS A 6 -8.94 -8.56 -13.09
C LYS A 6 -9.95 -7.40 -13.19
N TYR A 7 -9.49 -6.18 -13.45
CA TYR A 7 -10.34 -4.97 -13.42
C TYR A 7 -10.54 -4.32 -14.80
N SER A 8 -9.96 -4.89 -15.87
CA SER A 8 -10.13 -4.39 -17.25
C SER A 8 -11.49 -4.69 -17.87
N ASP A 9 -12.32 -5.55 -17.26
CA ASP A 9 -13.63 -5.97 -17.80
C ASP A 9 -14.66 -4.84 -17.94
N SER A 10 -14.47 -3.70 -17.26
CA SER A 10 -15.33 -2.53 -17.46
C SER A 10 -14.64 -1.21 -17.07
N ILE A 11 -15.03 -0.13 -17.75
CA ILE A 11 -14.57 1.25 -17.47
C ILE A 11 -14.76 1.61 -15.99
N GLU A 12 -15.88 1.16 -15.39
CA GLU A 12 -16.21 1.37 -13.97
C GLU A 12 -15.19 0.72 -13.03
N LYS A 13 -14.81 -0.54 -13.30
CA LYS A 13 -13.83 -1.29 -12.49
C LYS A 13 -12.44 -0.68 -12.57
N SER A 14 -12.04 -0.25 -13.76
CA SER A 14 -10.80 0.49 -14.01
C SER A 14 -10.78 1.83 -13.25
N ARG A 15 -11.87 2.60 -13.30
CA ARG A 15 -12.00 3.87 -12.55
C ARG A 15 -11.85 3.66 -11.04
N ILE A 16 -12.54 2.67 -10.49
CA ILE A 16 -12.46 2.34 -9.06
C ILE A 16 -11.03 1.95 -8.69
N TYR A 17 -10.36 1.14 -9.50
CA TYR A 17 -8.98 0.76 -9.25
C TYR A 17 -8.05 1.98 -9.16
N HIS A 18 -8.09 2.87 -10.16
CA HIS A 18 -7.26 4.08 -10.18
C HIS A 18 -7.55 5.00 -9.00
N GLU A 19 -8.82 5.18 -8.63
CA GLU A 19 -9.22 6.03 -7.52
C GLU A 19 -8.68 5.49 -6.18
N ARG A 20 -8.78 4.17 -5.96
CA ARG A 20 -8.27 3.51 -4.75
C ARG A 20 -6.77 3.62 -4.64
N TYR A 21 -6.08 3.28 -5.74
CA TYR A 21 -4.63 3.36 -5.82
C TYR A 21 -4.14 4.80 -5.56
N HIS A 22 -4.70 5.78 -6.28
CA HIS A 22 -4.34 7.19 -6.11
C HIS A 22 -4.56 7.65 -4.66
N LYS A 23 -5.70 7.31 -4.04
CA LYS A 23 -5.95 7.62 -2.63
C LYS A 23 -4.92 7.00 -1.69
N ALA A 24 -4.47 5.77 -1.96
CA ALA A 24 -3.46 5.11 -1.16
C ALA A 24 -2.09 5.79 -1.28
N VAL A 25 -1.62 6.09 -2.50
CA VAL A 25 -0.26 6.63 -2.72
C VAL A 25 -0.15 8.15 -2.58
N ALA A 26 -1.25 8.91 -2.65
CA ALA A 26 -1.25 10.37 -2.52
C ALA A 26 -1.05 10.90 -1.09
N ASN A 27 -0.51 10.07 -0.17
CA ASN A 27 -0.24 10.46 1.21
C ASN A 27 1.22 10.17 1.57
N PRO A 28 1.97 11.16 2.08
CA PRO A 28 3.40 11.03 2.34
C PRO A 28 3.73 9.97 3.40
N VAL A 29 2.91 9.84 4.44
CA VAL A 29 3.10 8.82 5.48
C VAL A 29 2.95 7.42 4.88
N ARG A 30 1.95 7.22 4.01
CA ARG A 30 1.76 5.93 3.33
C ARG A 30 2.88 5.60 2.36
N LYS A 31 3.44 6.59 1.66
CA LYS A 31 4.64 6.40 0.82
C LYS A 31 5.83 5.94 1.66
N GLU A 32 6.06 6.55 2.81
CA GLU A 32 7.16 6.16 3.71
C GLU A 32 6.94 4.77 4.32
N ILE A 33 5.70 4.44 4.72
CA ILE A 33 5.35 3.08 5.17
C ILE A 33 5.67 2.05 4.09
N LEU A 34 5.25 2.30 2.84
CA LEU A 34 5.56 1.41 1.73
C LEU A 34 7.08 1.28 1.52
N LYS A 35 7.84 2.38 1.53
CA LYS A 35 9.30 2.31 1.43
C LYS A 35 9.91 1.44 2.53
N MET A 36 9.49 1.62 3.78
CA MET A 36 9.99 0.81 4.90
C MET A 36 9.62 -0.68 4.76
N ILE A 37 8.41 -1.00 4.29
CA ILE A 37 8.04 -2.40 4.00
C ILE A 37 8.92 -2.97 2.88
N ALA A 38 9.27 -2.17 1.87
CA ALA A 38 10.16 -2.58 0.77
C ALA A 38 11.57 -2.92 1.28
N GLU A 39 12.03 -2.18 2.29
CA GLU A 39 13.29 -2.39 3.00
C GLU A 39 13.23 -3.57 4.00
N GLY A 40 12.08 -4.23 4.14
CA GLY A 40 11.89 -5.38 5.03
C GLY A 40 11.65 -5.02 6.50
N LYS A 41 11.26 -3.77 6.79
CA LYS A 41 10.96 -3.30 8.15
C LYS A 41 9.66 -3.89 8.68
N ASN A 42 9.65 -4.20 9.97
CA ASN A 42 8.44 -4.68 10.65
C ASN A 42 7.55 -3.53 11.15
N GLU A 43 6.34 -3.85 11.61
CA GLU A 43 5.37 -2.85 12.09
C GLU A 43 5.90 -2.01 13.27
N ASP A 44 6.68 -2.61 14.18
CA ASP A 44 7.24 -1.91 15.35
C ASP A 44 8.29 -0.87 14.91
N GLU A 45 9.17 -1.22 13.98
CA GLU A 45 10.16 -0.30 13.40
C GLU A 45 9.47 0.87 12.67
N ILE A 46 8.37 0.59 11.96
CA ILE A 46 7.59 1.61 11.25
C ILE A 46 6.90 2.55 12.25
N MET A 47 6.27 2.02 13.30
CA MET A 47 5.64 2.82 14.35
C MET A 47 6.65 3.72 15.04
N GLU A 48 7.82 3.20 15.39
CA GLU A 48 8.89 3.95 16.05
C GLU A 48 9.41 5.07 15.15
N LYS A 49 9.72 4.75 13.88
CA LYS A 49 10.29 5.71 12.92
C LYS A 49 9.33 6.84 12.58
N LEU A 50 8.06 6.51 12.36
CA LEU A 50 7.03 7.47 11.93
C LEU A 50 6.24 8.07 13.10
N LYS A 51 6.56 7.66 14.35
CA LYS A 51 5.86 8.07 15.57
C LYS A 51 4.35 7.83 15.50
N LEU A 52 3.97 6.68 14.95
CA LEU A 52 2.56 6.28 14.81
C LEU A 52 2.18 5.36 15.96
N SER A 53 0.96 5.54 16.48
CA SER A 53 0.32 4.52 17.29
C SER A 53 -0.09 3.32 16.43
N LYS A 54 -0.28 2.17 17.08
CA LYS A 54 -0.77 0.95 16.40
C LYS A 54 -2.07 1.17 15.62
N LYS A 55 -3.00 1.97 16.17
CA LYS A 55 -4.27 2.28 15.50
C LYS A 55 -4.08 3.10 14.23
N GLU A 56 -3.15 4.06 14.26
CA GLU A 56 -2.83 4.87 13.08
C GLU A 56 -2.13 4.03 12.02
N LEU A 57 -1.15 3.20 12.41
CA LEU A 57 -0.50 2.28 11.49
C LEU A 57 -1.51 1.30 10.85
N ASP A 58 -2.38 0.67 11.64
CA ASP A 58 -3.44 -0.21 11.15
C ASP A 58 -4.36 0.49 10.13
N TYR A 59 -4.70 1.76 10.38
CA TYR A 59 -5.49 2.56 9.45
C TYR A 59 -4.77 2.77 8.12
N HIS A 60 -3.47 3.12 8.16
CA HIS A 60 -2.66 3.28 6.96
C HIS A 60 -2.52 1.97 6.18
N LEU A 61 -2.24 0.86 6.86
CA LEU A 61 -2.09 -0.46 6.25
C LEU A 61 -3.39 -0.92 5.57
N LYS A 62 -4.55 -0.71 6.20
CA LYS A 62 -5.86 -1.01 5.58
C LYS A 62 -6.09 -0.23 4.29
N ILE A 63 -5.69 1.03 4.23
CA ILE A 63 -5.81 1.84 3.02
C ILE A 63 -4.84 1.36 1.94
N LEU A 64 -3.61 1.01 2.32
CA LEU A 64 -2.61 0.48 1.40
C LEU A 64 -3.04 -0.87 0.81
N GLU A 65 -3.61 -1.75 1.63
CA GLU A 65 -4.17 -3.04 1.18
C GLU A 65 -5.38 -2.82 0.26
N TRP A 66 -6.31 -1.92 0.64
CA TRP A 66 -7.46 -1.54 -0.19
C TRP A 66 -7.07 -0.89 -1.52
N GLY A 67 -5.94 -0.17 -1.53
CA GLY A 67 -5.33 0.45 -2.71
C GLY A 67 -4.44 -0.49 -3.51
N PHE A 68 -4.42 -1.78 -3.17
CA PHE A 68 -3.65 -2.83 -3.84
C PHE A 68 -2.12 -2.67 -3.75
N CYS A 69 -1.61 -1.86 -2.81
CA CYS A 69 -0.17 -1.59 -2.68
C CYS A 69 0.57 -2.65 -1.84
N ILE A 70 -0.14 -3.31 -0.93
CA ILE A 70 0.41 -4.38 -0.06
C ILE A 70 -0.57 -5.55 0.05
N GLU A 71 -0.03 -6.72 0.38
CA GLU A 71 -0.77 -7.93 0.70
C GLU A 71 -0.21 -8.59 1.97
N ARG A 72 -1.06 -9.27 2.74
CA ARG A 72 -0.60 -10.11 3.86
C ARG A 72 0.02 -11.39 3.32
N LYS A 73 1.26 -11.68 3.74
CA LYS A 73 1.93 -12.94 3.42
C LYS A 73 2.80 -13.40 4.59
N ASP A 74 2.70 -14.68 4.95
CA ASP A 74 3.56 -15.33 5.95
C ASP A 74 3.66 -14.60 7.30
N GLY A 75 2.58 -13.92 7.72
CA GLY A 75 2.52 -13.17 8.98
C GLY A 75 3.02 -11.73 8.92
N GLY A 76 3.46 -11.25 7.76
CA GLY A 76 3.88 -9.86 7.54
C GLY A 76 3.21 -9.20 6.33
N TRP A 77 3.67 -7.99 6.02
CA TRP A 77 3.24 -7.25 4.84
C TRP A 77 4.26 -7.42 3.72
N LYS A 78 3.75 -7.70 2.52
CA LYS A 78 4.54 -7.72 1.29
C LYS A 78 4.03 -6.67 0.34
N ILE A 79 4.95 -5.96 -0.31
CA ILE A 79 4.62 -5.02 -1.38
C ILE A 79 4.22 -5.78 -2.66
N THR A 80 3.18 -5.28 -3.30
CA THR A 80 2.75 -5.69 -4.64
C THR A 80 3.49 -4.88 -5.70
N LYS A 81 3.41 -5.28 -6.97
CA LYS A 81 4.01 -4.50 -8.08
C LYS A 81 3.50 -3.06 -8.13
N GLU A 82 2.25 -2.86 -7.75
CA GLU A 82 1.60 -1.56 -7.67
C GLU A 82 2.22 -0.69 -6.55
N GLY A 83 2.60 -1.28 -5.42
CA GLY A 83 3.27 -0.59 -4.32
C GLY A 83 4.74 -0.27 -4.55
N GLU A 84 5.41 -0.91 -5.52
CA GLU A 84 6.82 -0.66 -5.88
C GLU A 84 7.05 0.68 -6.58
N ILE A 85 6.00 1.31 -7.14
CA ILE A 85 6.11 2.48 -8.03
C ILE A 85 6.42 3.80 -7.27
N ILE A 86 6.78 3.76 -5.99
CA ILE A 86 7.04 4.98 -5.19
C ILE A 86 8.31 5.72 -5.61
N ASP A 87 9.28 5.05 -6.24
CA ASP A 87 10.54 5.68 -6.65
C ASP A 87 10.44 6.54 -7.94
N TYR A 88 9.29 6.57 -8.60
CA TYR A 88 9.12 7.25 -9.91
C TYR A 88 8.22 8.51 -9.88
N LEU A 89 7.82 9.01 -8.70
CA LEU A 89 6.94 10.19 -8.55
C LEU A 89 7.56 11.33 -7.73
#